data_AF-A0A1H5ZV38-F1
#
_entry.id   AF-A0A1H5ZV38-F1
#
_cell.length_a   1.000
_cell.length_b   1.000
_cell.length_c   1.000
_cell.angle_alpha   90.00
_cell.angle_beta   90.00
_cell.angle_gamma   90.00
#
_symmetry.space_group_name_H-M   'P 1'
#
loop_
_entity.id
_entity.type
_entity.pdbx_description
1 polymer ?
#
loop_
_entity_poly.entity_id
_entity_poly.type
_entity_poly.pdbx_seq_one_letter_code
_entity_poly.pdbx_strand_id
1 'polypeptide(L)'
;MTMDSPGGSWFLEDPASTGQEQVVQRICARVAGPDIGAGVHVASLPLGGLQVWLDESRHRWRFYHRMARELRLSGWHTETGPDRLLLLGWSAVCLSHRARMLAAALTGRLADFDKTAFMAVMIATRLRHEGFPGEELPAEVVARCGDALRWPARLADLDGLERRSSLEPLRLRLAQVAGLEAKVSRRCGEHLTLASKVARTVAGGAMPPRRHTTTPRTGLTERMVCVSVPNLTLSAVKAR
;
A
#
# COMPACT_ATOMS: atom_id res chain seq x y z
N MET A 1 -10.31 51.77 21.46
CA MET A 1 -10.01 51.66 20.01
C MET A 1 -9.45 50.29 19.75
N THR A 2 -10.16 49.57 18.91
CA THR A 2 -9.88 48.24 18.37
C THR A 2 -8.65 48.24 17.47
N MET A 3 -7.92 47.12 17.46
CA MET A 3 -7.46 46.47 16.21
C MET A 3 -7.22 45.00 16.49
N ASP A 4 -8.24 44.21 16.16
CA ASP A 4 -8.17 42.78 15.95
C ASP A 4 -7.14 42.49 14.84
N SER A 5 -6.17 41.63 15.12
CA SER A 5 -5.31 41.08 14.07
C SER A 5 -6.06 39.93 13.38
N PRO A 6 -6.19 39.92 12.05
CA PRO A 6 -6.97 38.93 11.34
C PRO A 6 -6.27 37.57 11.40
N GLY A 7 -7.07 36.55 11.66
CA GLY A 7 -6.66 35.17 11.86
C GLY A 7 -5.77 34.64 10.74
N GLY A 8 -4.73 33.91 11.13
CA GLY A 8 -4.00 33.05 10.23
C GLY A 8 -4.99 32.13 9.51
N SER A 9 -4.96 32.16 8.18
CA SER A 9 -5.69 31.23 7.33
C SER A 9 -5.06 29.85 7.50
N TRP A 10 -5.63 29.02 8.37
CA TRP A 10 -5.18 27.62 8.62
C TRP A 10 -5.71 26.65 7.55
N PHE A 11 -6.20 27.15 6.41
CA PHE A 11 -7.00 26.37 5.45
C PHE A 11 -6.43 26.31 4.03
N LEU A 12 -5.24 26.85 3.76
CA LEU A 12 -4.56 26.62 2.49
C LEU A 12 -3.75 25.33 2.58
N GLU A 13 -4.43 24.20 2.37
CA GLU A 13 -3.76 22.97 1.97
C GLU A 13 -3.07 23.23 0.62
N ASP A 14 -1.82 22.79 0.51
CA ASP A 14 -1.02 22.76 -0.71
C ASP A 14 -1.85 22.04 -1.81
N PRO A 15 -1.93 22.56 -3.06
CA PRO A 15 -2.55 21.81 -4.15
C PRO A 15 -2.00 20.38 -4.16
N ALA A 16 -2.90 19.41 -4.35
CA ALA A 16 -2.51 18.01 -4.29
C ALA A 16 -1.34 17.76 -5.24
N SER A 17 -0.31 17.08 -4.76
CA SER A 17 0.88 16.83 -5.58
C SER A 17 0.50 15.98 -6.78
N THR A 18 1.18 16.17 -7.92
CA THR A 18 1.00 15.35 -9.13
C THR A 18 1.09 13.85 -8.83
N GLY A 19 1.86 13.45 -7.81
CA GLY A 19 1.92 12.06 -7.33
C GLY A 19 0.61 11.56 -6.72
N GLN A 20 -0.13 12.39 -5.98
CA GLN A 20 -1.41 12.01 -5.41
C GLN A 20 -2.48 11.80 -6.49
N GLU A 21 -2.54 12.67 -7.50
CA GLU A 21 -3.45 12.52 -8.63
C GLU A 21 -3.21 11.21 -9.37
N GLN A 22 -1.95 10.91 -9.70
CA GLN A 22 -1.56 9.67 -10.38
C GLN A 22 -1.94 8.41 -9.58
N VAL A 23 -1.71 8.43 -8.27
CA VAL A 23 -2.08 7.31 -7.39
C VAL A 23 -3.59 7.09 -7.39
N VAL A 24 -4.37 8.17 -7.26
CA VAL A 24 -5.84 8.09 -7.24
C VAL A 24 -6.38 7.64 -8.59
N GLN A 25 -5.80 8.13 -9.69
CA GLN A 25 -6.10 7.69 -11.05
C GLN A 25 -5.86 6.18 -11.20
N ARG A 26 -4.71 5.65 -10.77
CA ARG A 26 -4.40 4.21 -10.85
C ARG A 26 -5.40 3.37 -10.07
N ILE A 27 -5.70 3.74 -8.83
CA ILE A 27 -6.66 3.02 -8.00
C ILE A 27 -8.04 3.02 -8.65
N CYS A 28 -8.53 4.19 -9.09
CA CYS A 28 -9.85 4.29 -9.69
C CYS A 28 -9.94 3.56 -11.03
N ALA A 29 -8.92 3.64 -11.90
CA ALA A 29 -8.85 2.91 -13.16
C ALA A 29 -8.85 1.39 -12.95
N ARG A 30 -8.06 0.88 -11.98
CA ARG A 30 -8.06 -0.54 -11.62
C ARG A 30 -9.44 -1.01 -11.16
N VAL A 31 -10.14 -0.19 -10.38
CA VAL A 31 -11.48 -0.52 -9.86
C VAL A 31 -12.56 -0.47 -10.94
N ALA A 32 -12.43 0.46 -11.90
CA ALA A 32 -13.30 0.57 -13.05
C ALA A 32 -13.14 -0.62 -14.01
N GLY A 33 -11.95 -1.22 -14.06
CA GLY A 33 -11.61 -2.29 -15.00
C GLY A 33 -11.13 -1.74 -16.35
N PRO A 34 -10.66 -2.59 -17.27
CA PRO A 34 -10.00 -2.17 -18.50
C PRO A 34 -10.91 -1.33 -19.41
N ASP A 35 -12.18 -1.68 -19.54
CA ASP A 35 -13.10 -1.04 -20.48
C ASP A 35 -13.50 0.39 -20.07
N ILE A 36 -13.52 0.67 -18.76
CA ILE A 36 -14.01 1.95 -18.19
C ILE A 36 -12.85 2.77 -17.61
N GLY A 37 -11.76 2.12 -17.23
CA GLY A 37 -10.61 2.75 -16.58
C GLY A 37 -9.96 3.84 -17.43
N ALA A 38 -10.02 3.73 -18.76
CA ALA A 38 -9.52 4.75 -19.68
C ALA A 38 -10.32 6.07 -19.62
N GLY A 39 -11.58 6.02 -19.19
CA GLY A 39 -12.45 7.20 -19.02
C GLY A 39 -12.53 7.71 -17.57
N VAL A 40 -11.63 7.26 -16.69
CA VAL A 40 -11.47 7.83 -15.34
C VAL A 40 -10.64 9.10 -15.47
N HIS A 41 -11.10 10.17 -14.84
CA HIS A 41 -10.37 11.43 -14.77
C HIS A 41 -10.23 11.87 -13.32
N VAL A 42 -9.08 12.47 -13.01
CA VAL A 42 -8.75 13.00 -11.68
C VAL A 42 -8.18 14.40 -11.85
N ALA A 43 -8.63 15.33 -11.01
CA ALA A 43 -8.07 16.67 -10.93
C ALA A 43 -8.12 17.24 -9.52
N SER A 44 -7.14 18.07 -9.20
CA SER A 44 -7.11 18.88 -7.99
C SER A 44 -8.24 19.89 -7.92
N LEU A 45 -8.76 20.09 -6.70
CA LEU A 45 -9.75 21.12 -6.41
C LEU A 45 -9.06 22.42 -5.95
N PRO A 46 -9.63 23.60 -6.23
CA PRO A 46 -9.03 24.89 -5.88
C PRO A 46 -8.78 25.11 -4.37
N LEU A 47 -9.55 24.42 -3.52
CA LEU A 47 -9.49 24.55 -2.06
C LEU A 47 -8.84 23.31 -1.39
N GLY A 48 -8.08 22.54 -2.15
CA GLY A 48 -7.49 21.28 -1.69
C GLY A 48 -8.38 20.07 -1.93
N GLY A 49 -7.75 18.89 -1.94
CA GLY A 49 -8.39 17.63 -2.30
C GLY A 49 -8.47 17.38 -3.82
N LEU A 50 -9.12 16.27 -4.19
CA LEU A 50 -9.27 15.84 -5.57
C LEU A 50 -10.73 15.56 -5.90
N GLN A 51 -11.07 15.69 -7.18
CA GLN A 51 -12.30 15.15 -7.73
C GLN A 51 -11.99 14.06 -8.76
N VAL A 52 -12.86 13.07 -8.82
CA VAL A 52 -12.83 11.98 -9.79
C VAL A 52 -14.15 11.95 -10.55
N TRP A 53 -14.09 11.86 -11.87
CA TRP A 53 -15.29 11.73 -12.72
C TRP A 53 -15.07 10.72 -13.87
N LEU A 54 -16.17 10.34 -14.51
CA LEU A 54 -16.22 9.37 -15.60
C LEU A 54 -16.88 9.99 -16.84
N ASP A 55 -16.26 9.83 -18.01
CA ASP A 55 -16.76 10.40 -19.28
C ASP A 55 -18.22 10.01 -19.55
N GLU A 56 -18.54 8.72 -19.60
CA GLU A 56 -19.93 8.23 -19.77
C GLU A 56 -20.05 6.79 -19.27
N SER A 57 -20.83 6.57 -18.21
CA SER A 57 -21.21 5.21 -17.81
C SER A 57 -22.65 5.15 -17.32
N ARG A 58 -23.43 4.19 -17.84
CA ARG A 58 -24.83 3.95 -17.40
C ARG A 58 -24.95 3.55 -15.92
N HIS A 59 -23.83 3.37 -15.22
CA HIS A 59 -23.74 2.95 -13.82
C HIS A 59 -22.69 3.72 -13.00
N ARG A 60 -22.48 5.02 -13.28
CA ARG A 60 -21.51 5.89 -12.56
C ARG A 60 -21.55 5.72 -11.04
N TRP A 61 -22.75 5.68 -10.46
CA TRP A 61 -22.92 5.51 -9.02
C TRP A 61 -22.24 4.24 -8.48
N ARG A 62 -22.37 3.09 -9.17
CA ARG A 62 -21.75 1.83 -8.74
C ARG A 62 -20.23 1.94 -8.73
N PHE A 63 -19.67 2.60 -9.73
CA PHE A 63 -18.23 2.82 -9.84
C PHE A 63 -17.74 3.77 -8.75
N TYR A 64 -18.40 4.92 -8.54
CA TYR A 64 -18.03 5.85 -7.48
C TYR A 64 -18.07 5.22 -6.09
N HIS A 65 -19.05 4.38 -5.78
CA HIS A 65 -19.07 3.66 -4.49
C HIS A 65 -17.95 2.62 -4.36
N ARG A 66 -17.60 1.90 -5.44
CA ARG A 66 -16.48 0.96 -5.43
C ARG A 66 -15.13 1.67 -5.31
N MET A 67 -14.94 2.76 -6.05
CA MET A 67 -13.75 3.61 -5.99
C MET A 67 -13.60 4.24 -4.61
N ALA A 68 -14.66 4.85 -4.07
CA ALA A 68 -14.71 5.39 -2.73
C ALA A 68 -14.30 4.35 -1.69
N ARG A 69 -14.80 3.12 -1.81
CA ARG A 69 -14.41 2.03 -0.91
C ARG A 69 -12.91 1.75 -0.97
N GLU A 70 -12.31 1.62 -2.15
CA GLU A 70 -10.88 1.31 -2.29
C GLU A 70 -9.97 2.47 -1.87
N LEU A 71 -10.39 3.72 -2.10
CA LEU A 71 -9.69 4.91 -1.60
C LEU A 71 -9.77 5.00 -0.06
N ARG A 72 -10.95 4.71 0.54
CA ARG A 72 -11.09 4.63 2.00
C ARG A 72 -10.23 3.52 2.60
N LEU A 73 -10.07 2.37 1.93
CA LEU A 73 -9.15 1.31 2.36
C LEU A 73 -7.68 1.75 2.33
N SER A 74 -7.35 2.79 1.55
CA SER A 74 -6.02 3.39 1.47
C SER A 74 -5.81 4.53 2.48
N GLY A 75 -6.85 4.92 3.22
CA GLY A 75 -6.78 5.89 4.32
C GLY A 75 -7.43 7.24 4.03
N TRP A 76 -7.97 7.46 2.83
CA TRP A 76 -8.58 8.74 2.47
C TRP A 76 -10.03 8.89 2.92
N HIS A 77 -10.42 10.14 3.15
CA HIS A 77 -11.82 10.55 3.25
C HIS A 77 -12.40 10.75 1.85
N THR A 78 -13.61 10.23 1.60
CA THR A 78 -14.28 10.41 0.31
C THR A 78 -15.77 10.71 0.47
N GLU A 79 -16.29 11.54 -0.42
CA GLU A 79 -17.72 11.82 -0.57
C GLU A 79 -18.19 11.47 -1.98
N THR A 80 -19.24 10.65 -2.08
CA THR A 80 -19.83 10.23 -3.36
C THR A 80 -20.97 11.17 -3.73
N GLY A 81 -20.79 11.97 -4.77
CA GLY A 81 -21.85 12.76 -5.39
C GLY A 81 -22.52 12.05 -6.57
N PRO A 82 -23.52 12.67 -7.21
CA PRO A 82 -24.23 12.10 -8.35
C PRO A 82 -23.31 11.93 -9.57
N ASP A 83 -22.47 12.92 -9.85
CA ASP A 83 -21.63 12.96 -11.06
C ASP A 83 -20.13 12.87 -10.80
N ARG A 84 -19.71 12.94 -9.53
CA ARG A 84 -18.30 12.96 -9.14
C ARG A 84 -18.08 12.33 -7.78
N LEU A 85 -16.86 11.84 -7.57
CA LEU A 85 -16.34 11.37 -6.30
C LEU A 85 -15.31 12.38 -5.80
N LEU A 86 -15.50 12.91 -4.59
CA LEU A 86 -14.60 13.85 -3.95
C LEU A 86 -13.67 13.12 -2.99
N LEU A 87 -12.40 13.54 -2.96
CA LEU A 87 -11.37 13.09 -2.05
C LEU A 87 -10.92 14.29 -1.20
N LEU A 88 -11.32 14.32 0.07
CA LEU A 88 -11.16 15.50 0.95
C LEU A 88 -9.92 15.41 1.86
N GLY A 89 -8.94 14.57 1.49
CA GLY A 89 -7.72 14.36 2.28
C GLY A 89 -7.75 13.10 3.17
N TRP A 90 -6.92 13.09 4.20
CA TRP A 90 -6.73 11.92 5.07
C TRP A 90 -7.86 11.77 6.10
N SER A 91 -8.26 10.52 6.38
CA SER A 91 -9.23 10.21 7.42
C SER A 91 -8.59 9.39 8.54
N ALA A 92 -8.65 9.90 9.77
CA ALA A 92 -8.15 9.17 10.95
C ALA A 92 -8.83 7.80 11.12
N VAL A 93 -10.14 7.72 10.83
CA VAL A 93 -10.92 6.48 10.89
C VAL A 93 -10.44 5.49 9.83
N CYS A 94 -10.27 5.95 8.59
CA CYS A 94 -9.82 5.12 7.48
C CYS A 94 -8.38 4.64 7.67
N LEU A 95 -7.49 5.51 8.14
CA LEU A 95 -6.11 5.14 8.48
C LEU A 95 -6.04 4.11 9.62
N SER A 96 -6.86 4.28 10.66
CA SER A 96 -6.94 3.31 11.75
C SER A 96 -7.48 1.96 11.28
N HIS A 97 -8.47 1.96 10.37
CA HIS A 97 -8.97 0.75 9.75
C HIS A 97 -7.89 0.05 8.90
N ARG A 98 -7.16 0.81 8.07
CA ARG A 98 -6.05 0.30 7.27
C ARG A 98 -4.94 -0.31 8.13
N ALA A 99 -4.53 0.37 9.20
CA ALA A 99 -3.54 -0.14 10.13
C ALA A 99 -3.97 -1.49 10.74
N ARG A 100 -5.24 -1.61 11.15
CA ARG A 100 -5.79 -2.89 11.65
C ARG A 100 -5.77 -3.98 10.57
N MET A 101 -6.16 -3.67 9.34
CA MET A 101 -6.13 -4.63 8.24
C MET A 101 -4.72 -5.12 7.91
N LEU A 102 -3.73 -4.22 7.88
CA LEU A 102 -2.35 -4.58 7.61
C LEU A 102 -1.78 -5.44 8.75
N ALA A 103 -2.06 -5.07 10.00
CA ALA A 103 -1.65 -5.87 11.15
C ALA A 103 -2.29 -7.27 11.12
N ALA A 104 -3.59 -7.37 10.85
CA ALA A 104 -4.29 -8.65 10.72
C ALA A 104 -3.77 -9.50 9.54
N ALA A 105 -3.34 -8.87 8.45
CA ALA A 105 -2.69 -9.59 7.35
C ALA A 105 -1.37 -10.22 7.80
N LEU A 106 -0.54 -9.47 8.55
CA LEU A 106 0.74 -9.95 9.07
C LEU A 106 0.61 -11.06 10.10
N THR A 107 -0.42 -11.02 10.96
CA THR A 107 -0.64 -12.06 11.98
C THR A 107 -1.46 -13.24 11.48
N GLY A 108 -2.19 -13.08 10.38
CA GLY A 108 -3.00 -14.12 9.77
C GLY A 108 -2.38 -14.64 8.48
N ARG A 109 -2.92 -14.15 7.34
CA ARG A 109 -2.63 -14.71 6.00
C ARG A 109 -1.14 -14.72 5.62
N LEU A 110 -0.35 -13.77 6.12
CA LEU A 110 1.07 -13.61 5.80
C LEU A 110 2.00 -14.11 6.92
N ALA A 111 1.45 -14.77 7.94
CA ALA A 111 2.25 -15.30 9.05
C ALA A 111 2.97 -16.59 8.67
N ASP A 112 2.31 -17.43 7.86
CA ASP A 112 2.79 -18.76 7.46
C ASP A 112 2.81 -18.92 5.94
N PHE A 113 3.76 -19.69 5.45
CA PHE A 113 4.03 -19.96 4.05
C PHE A 113 3.35 -21.22 3.50
N ASP A 114 2.81 -22.11 4.34
CA ASP A 114 2.26 -23.41 3.94
C ASP A 114 1.23 -23.31 2.81
N LYS A 115 0.28 -22.38 2.95
CA LYS A 115 -0.74 -22.15 1.92
C LYS A 115 -0.13 -21.70 0.59
N THR A 116 0.92 -20.87 0.62
CA THR A 116 1.61 -20.41 -0.58
C THR A 116 2.41 -21.53 -1.22
N ALA A 117 3.12 -22.33 -0.43
CA ALA A 117 3.87 -23.48 -0.92
C ALA A 117 2.93 -24.48 -1.60
N PHE A 118 1.83 -24.86 -0.94
CA PHE A 118 0.83 -25.77 -1.48
C PHE A 118 0.23 -25.26 -2.79
N MET A 119 -0.19 -23.99 -2.82
CA MET A 119 -0.75 -23.36 -4.01
C MET A 119 0.28 -23.32 -5.16
N ALA A 120 1.54 -22.99 -4.87
CA ALA A 120 2.60 -22.96 -5.86
C ALA A 120 2.87 -24.35 -6.45
N VAL A 121 2.89 -25.41 -5.63
CA VAL A 121 2.99 -26.80 -6.13
C VAL A 121 1.81 -27.12 -7.04
N MET A 122 0.58 -26.90 -6.59
CA MET A 122 -0.63 -27.23 -7.35
C MET A 122 -0.71 -26.50 -8.70
N ILE A 123 -0.35 -25.23 -8.73
CA ILE A 123 -0.32 -24.44 -9.97
C ILE A 123 0.81 -24.97 -10.88
N ALA A 124 2.01 -25.15 -10.34
CA ALA A 124 3.17 -25.58 -11.11
C ALA A 124 2.97 -26.97 -11.73
N THR A 125 2.48 -27.95 -10.97
CA THR A 125 2.24 -29.31 -11.45
C THR A 125 1.17 -29.35 -12.52
N ARG A 126 0.08 -28.59 -12.34
CA ARG A 126 -0.99 -28.47 -13.34
C ARG A 126 -0.46 -27.88 -14.64
N LEU A 127 0.24 -26.75 -14.58
CA LEU A 127 0.81 -26.11 -15.77
C LEU A 127 1.79 -27.04 -16.49
N ARG A 128 2.61 -27.80 -15.74
CA ARG A 128 3.51 -28.80 -16.33
C ARG A 128 2.76 -29.93 -17.03
N HIS A 129 1.67 -30.40 -16.45
CA HIS A 129 0.81 -31.41 -17.09
C HIS A 129 0.16 -30.88 -18.36
N GLU A 130 -0.21 -29.60 -18.38
CA GLU A 130 -0.75 -28.88 -19.55
C GLU A 130 0.34 -28.52 -20.60
N GLY A 131 1.60 -28.93 -20.39
CA GLY A 131 2.68 -28.69 -21.35
C GLY A 131 3.30 -27.29 -21.30
N PHE A 132 3.05 -26.50 -20.24
CA PHE A 132 3.57 -25.14 -20.10
C PHE A 132 5.12 -25.11 -20.09
N PRO A 133 5.76 -24.11 -20.75
CA PRO A 133 7.21 -24.00 -20.80
C PRO A 133 7.85 -23.93 -19.40
N GLY A 134 8.86 -24.78 -19.17
CA GLY A 134 9.52 -24.88 -17.86
C GLY A 134 10.25 -23.60 -17.43
N GLU A 135 10.78 -22.85 -18.41
CA GLU A 135 11.51 -21.60 -18.17
C GLU A 135 10.60 -20.46 -17.70
N GLU A 136 9.36 -20.43 -18.21
CA GLU A 136 8.35 -19.42 -17.87
C GLU A 136 7.55 -19.79 -16.62
N LEU A 137 7.56 -21.08 -16.23
CA LEU A 137 6.77 -21.61 -15.12
C LEU A 137 6.93 -20.82 -13.81
N PRO A 138 8.15 -20.43 -13.37
CA PRO A 138 8.29 -19.66 -12.13
C PRO A 138 7.63 -18.30 -12.18
N ALA A 139 7.66 -17.60 -13.33
CA ALA A 139 7.04 -16.29 -13.47
C ALA A 139 5.50 -16.41 -13.40
N GLU A 140 4.93 -17.39 -14.10
CA GLU A 140 3.48 -17.63 -14.11
C GLU A 140 2.96 -18.04 -12.72
N VAL A 141 3.69 -18.94 -12.02
CA VAL A 141 3.33 -19.34 -10.65
C VAL A 141 3.41 -18.15 -9.70
N VAL A 142 4.44 -17.30 -9.82
CA VAL A 142 4.57 -16.07 -9.02
C VAL A 142 3.41 -15.11 -9.28
N ALA A 143 3.03 -14.90 -10.54
CA ALA A 143 1.90 -14.04 -10.89
C ALA A 143 0.60 -14.52 -10.23
N ARG A 144 0.23 -15.79 -10.41
CA ARG A 144 -0.99 -16.37 -9.81
C ARG A 144 -0.97 -16.38 -8.28
N CYS A 145 0.20 -16.64 -7.67
CA CYS A 145 0.34 -16.52 -6.22
C CYS A 145 0.21 -15.06 -5.75
N GLY A 146 0.73 -14.10 -6.52
CA GLY A 146 0.60 -12.66 -6.28
C GLY A 146 -0.85 -12.21 -6.26
N ASP A 147 -1.63 -12.66 -7.25
CA ASP A 147 -3.07 -12.38 -7.32
C ASP A 147 -3.82 -12.93 -6.11
N ALA A 148 -3.49 -14.15 -5.69
CA ALA A 148 -4.09 -14.76 -4.51
C ALA A 148 -3.75 -14.03 -3.20
N LEU A 149 -2.56 -13.43 -3.09
CA LEU A 149 -2.16 -12.61 -1.93
C LEU A 149 -2.92 -11.27 -1.88
N ARG A 150 -3.32 -10.72 -3.03
CA ARG A 150 -4.02 -9.42 -3.24
C ARG A 150 -3.27 -8.16 -2.81
N TRP A 151 -2.40 -8.25 -1.81
CA TRP A 151 -1.62 -7.12 -1.29
C TRP A 151 -0.60 -6.53 -2.27
N PRO A 152 0.14 -7.31 -3.08
CA PRO A 152 1.14 -6.74 -3.99
C PRO A 152 0.58 -5.64 -4.90
N ALA A 153 -0.49 -5.95 -5.64
CA ALA A 153 -1.14 -4.96 -6.53
C ALA A 153 -1.68 -3.74 -5.76
N ARG A 154 -2.31 -3.96 -4.59
CA ARG A 154 -2.86 -2.88 -3.75
C ARG A 154 -1.79 -1.96 -3.16
N LEU A 155 -0.57 -2.46 -2.95
CA LEU A 155 0.54 -1.65 -2.46
C LEU A 155 1.24 -0.94 -3.61
N ALA A 156 1.41 -1.59 -4.76
CA ALA A 156 1.97 -0.99 -5.96
C ALA A 156 1.15 0.23 -6.45
N ASP A 157 -0.17 0.19 -6.30
CA ASP A 157 -1.04 1.35 -6.58
C ASP A 157 -0.57 2.64 -5.86
N LEU A 158 0.01 2.49 -4.67
CA LEU A 158 0.40 3.57 -3.76
C LEU A 158 1.84 4.05 -3.97
N ASP A 159 2.55 3.49 -4.96
CA ASP A 159 3.93 3.90 -5.25
C ASP A 159 3.99 5.38 -5.66
N GLY A 160 4.95 6.11 -5.09
CA GLY A 160 5.08 7.56 -5.30
C GLY A 160 4.08 8.42 -4.51
N LEU A 161 3.24 7.83 -3.67
CA LEU A 161 2.32 8.58 -2.81
C LEU A 161 3.06 9.25 -1.66
N GLU A 162 3.06 10.57 -1.65
CA GLU A 162 3.51 11.34 -0.50
C GLU A 162 2.43 11.42 0.58
N ARG A 163 2.76 10.98 1.79
CA ARG A 163 1.84 10.97 2.93
C ARG A 163 2.24 12.02 3.96
N ARG A 164 1.74 13.23 3.77
CA ARG A 164 1.97 14.36 4.66
C ARG A 164 0.65 14.86 5.24
N SER A 165 0.72 15.41 6.45
CA SER A 165 -0.36 16.14 7.09
C SER A 165 0.26 17.10 8.11
N SER A 166 -0.28 18.32 8.20
CA SER A 166 0.07 19.29 9.24
C SER A 166 -0.53 18.93 10.60
N LEU A 167 -1.54 18.05 10.63
CA LEU A 167 -2.19 17.59 11.85
C LEU A 167 -1.40 16.45 12.48
N GLU A 168 -0.84 16.69 13.66
CA GLU A 168 0.01 15.73 14.38
C GLU A 168 -0.62 14.33 14.53
N PRO A 169 -1.91 14.18 14.92
CA PRO A 169 -2.52 12.86 15.02
C PRO A 169 -2.58 12.10 13.70
N LEU A 170 -2.76 12.79 12.58
CA LEU A 170 -2.76 12.18 11.24
C LEU A 170 -1.34 11.82 10.81
N ARG A 171 -0.37 12.68 11.08
CA ARG A 171 1.06 12.45 10.77
C ARG A 171 1.57 11.15 11.40
N LEU A 172 1.30 10.94 12.70
CA LEU A 172 1.67 9.71 13.40
C LEU A 172 0.99 8.46 12.82
N ARG A 173 -0.30 8.57 12.47
CA ARG A 173 -1.05 7.47 11.86
C ARG A 173 -0.57 7.12 10.47
N LEU A 174 -0.22 8.12 9.65
CA LEU A 174 0.36 7.92 8.32
C LEU A 174 1.71 7.20 8.41
N ALA A 175 2.57 7.60 9.35
CA ALA A 175 3.84 6.92 9.60
C ALA A 175 3.64 5.46 10.05
N GLN A 176 2.67 5.21 10.94
CA GLN A 176 2.32 3.84 11.37
C GLN A 176 1.86 2.98 10.19
N VAL A 177 0.98 3.51 9.34
CA VAL A 177 0.49 2.82 8.14
C VAL A 177 1.65 2.52 7.19
N ALA A 178 2.50 3.49 6.89
CA ALA A 178 3.67 3.28 6.02
C ALA A 178 4.60 2.17 6.55
N GLY A 179 4.86 2.15 7.86
CA GLY A 179 5.66 1.10 8.49
C GLY A 179 5.02 -0.29 8.39
N LEU A 180 3.68 -0.39 8.49
CA LEU A 180 2.96 -1.65 8.30
C LEU A 180 2.92 -2.09 6.84
N GLU A 181 2.73 -1.17 5.90
CA GLU A 181 2.78 -1.45 4.46
C GLU A 181 4.14 -2.00 4.04
N ALA A 182 5.23 -1.41 4.52
CA ALA A 182 6.59 -1.91 4.25
C ALA A 182 6.77 -3.35 4.77
N LYS A 183 6.25 -3.66 5.96
CA LYS A 183 6.28 -5.03 6.52
C LYS A 183 5.45 -6.01 5.69
N VAL A 184 4.25 -5.60 5.25
CA VAL A 184 3.38 -6.42 4.39
C VAL A 184 4.03 -6.65 3.04
N SER A 185 4.57 -5.61 2.41
CA SER A 185 5.29 -5.70 1.13
C SER A 185 6.46 -6.69 1.22
N ARG A 186 7.30 -6.57 2.25
CA ARG A 186 8.40 -7.49 2.50
C ARG A 186 7.93 -8.94 2.65
N ARG A 187 6.91 -9.18 3.49
CA ARG A 187 6.35 -10.54 3.66
C ARG A 187 5.79 -11.08 2.34
N CYS A 188 5.04 -10.29 1.59
CA CYS A 188 4.58 -10.71 0.26
C CYS A 188 5.76 -11.09 -0.66
N GLY A 189 6.84 -10.32 -0.67
CA GLY A 189 8.06 -10.65 -1.43
C GLY A 189 8.68 -11.99 -1.03
N GLU A 190 8.69 -12.31 0.27
CA GLU A 190 9.17 -13.60 0.77
C GLU A 190 8.27 -14.76 0.30
N HIS A 191 6.95 -14.59 0.35
CA HIS A 191 5.99 -15.59 -0.17
C HIS A 191 6.18 -15.84 -1.67
N LEU A 192 6.34 -14.77 -2.47
CA LEU A 192 6.56 -14.88 -3.92
C LEU A 192 7.92 -15.50 -4.25
N THR A 193 8.95 -15.20 -3.46
CA THR A 193 10.26 -15.85 -3.59
C THR A 193 10.16 -17.36 -3.32
N LEU A 194 9.39 -17.77 -2.31
CA LEU A 194 9.13 -19.18 -2.05
C LEU A 194 8.38 -19.83 -3.21
N ALA A 195 7.31 -19.21 -3.71
CA ALA A 195 6.54 -19.71 -4.84
C ALA A 195 7.42 -19.92 -6.08
N SER A 196 8.32 -18.98 -6.38
CA SER A 196 9.30 -19.11 -7.46
C SER A 196 10.25 -20.31 -7.25
N LYS A 197 10.74 -20.51 -6.02
CA LYS A 197 11.63 -21.65 -5.69
C LYS A 197 10.91 -22.98 -5.89
N VAL A 198 9.68 -23.09 -5.38
CA VAL A 198 8.85 -24.29 -5.54
C VAL A 198 8.61 -24.59 -7.02
N ALA A 199 8.24 -23.59 -7.82
CA ALA A 199 8.03 -23.75 -9.24
C ALA A 199 9.28 -24.25 -9.98
N ARG A 200 10.48 -23.72 -9.66
CA ARG A 200 11.75 -24.19 -10.24
C ARG A 200 12.03 -25.66 -9.91
N THR A 201 11.77 -26.07 -8.67
CA THR A 201 11.92 -27.47 -8.26
C THR A 201 10.98 -28.38 -9.07
N VAL A 202 9.72 -27.98 -9.27
CA VAL A 202 8.75 -28.73 -10.08
C VAL A 202 9.12 -28.76 -11.57
N ALA A 203 9.74 -27.70 -12.09
CA ALA A 203 10.23 -27.64 -13.47
C ALA A 203 11.44 -28.56 -13.73
N GLY A 204 12.03 -29.16 -12.69
CA GLY A 204 13.27 -29.94 -12.80
C GLY A 204 14.53 -29.07 -12.90
N GLY A 205 14.42 -27.77 -12.63
CA GLY A 205 15.58 -26.86 -12.62
C GLY A 205 16.50 -27.16 -11.45
N ALA A 206 17.80 -27.28 -11.72
CA ALA A 206 18.81 -27.43 -10.68
C ALA A 206 18.67 -26.30 -9.64
N MET A 207 18.51 -26.70 -8.38
CA MET A 207 18.45 -25.75 -7.27
C MET A 207 19.75 -24.94 -7.29
N PRO A 208 19.72 -23.58 -7.30
CA PRO A 208 20.94 -22.81 -7.20
C PRO A 208 21.68 -23.23 -5.92
N PRO A 209 23.02 -23.37 -5.96
CA PRO A 209 23.77 -23.90 -4.84
C PRO A 209 23.40 -23.10 -3.59
N ARG A 210 22.96 -23.81 -2.54
CA ARG A 210 22.75 -23.22 -1.22
C ARG A 210 24.07 -22.55 -0.86
N ARG A 211 24.11 -21.22 -0.89
CA ARG A 211 25.09 -20.48 -0.10
C ARG A 211 24.78 -20.83 1.35
N HIS A 212 25.46 -21.85 1.85
CA HIS A 212 25.61 -22.07 3.28
C HIS A 212 26.29 -20.83 3.83
N THR A 213 25.50 -19.84 4.24
CA THR A 213 25.96 -18.92 5.27
C THR A 213 26.12 -19.78 6.51
N THR A 214 27.35 -20.22 6.74
CA THR A 214 27.81 -20.68 8.04
C THR A 214 27.54 -19.55 9.02
N THR A 215 26.40 -19.61 9.70
CA THR A 215 26.18 -18.82 10.91
C THR A 215 27.19 -19.31 11.95
N PRO A 216 28.08 -18.46 12.46
CA PRO A 216 28.90 -18.87 13.58
C PRO A 216 27.97 -19.04 14.79
N ARG A 217 27.97 -20.23 15.37
CA ARG A 217 27.48 -20.45 16.73
C ARG A 217 28.38 -19.63 17.66
N THR A 218 27.89 -18.50 18.12
CA THR A 218 28.41 -17.83 19.31
C THR A 218 27.29 -17.79 20.33
N GLY A 219 27.43 -18.64 21.36
CA GLY A 219 26.75 -18.42 22.62
C GLY A 219 27.28 -17.17 23.31
N LEU A 220 26.60 -16.82 24.40
CA LEU A 220 26.89 -15.81 25.42
C LEU A 220 26.16 -14.46 25.28
N THR A 221 25.15 -14.37 26.16
CA THR A 221 24.85 -13.26 27.09
C THR A 221 24.51 -11.88 26.52
N GLU A 222 23.28 -11.47 26.86
CA GLU A 222 22.89 -10.14 27.33
C GLU A 222 23.84 -8.98 27.00
N ARG A 223 23.34 -8.02 26.21
CA ARG A 223 23.47 -6.61 26.55
C ARG A 223 22.43 -5.77 25.79
N MET A 224 21.65 -5.05 26.59
CA MET A 224 20.80 -3.94 26.21
C MET A 224 21.52 -3.00 25.23
N VAL A 225 20.80 -2.56 24.20
CA VAL A 225 21.18 -1.36 23.44
C VAL A 225 20.03 -0.38 23.55
N CYS A 226 20.28 0.66 24.35
CA CYS A 226 19.43 1.84 24.48
C CYS A 226 19.36 2.56 23.13
N VAL A 227 18.15 2.76 22.62
CA VAL A 227 17.91 3.65 21.48
C VAL A 227 17.75 5.06 22.03
N SER A 228 18.78 5.88 21.90
CA SER A 228 18.72 7.31 22.21
C SER A 228 17.89 8.03 21.14
N VAL A 229 16.77 8.61 21.54
CA VAL A 229 15.98 9.56 20.75
C VAL A 229 16.55 10.96 21.01
N PRO A 230 17.00 11.74 20.01
CA PRO A 230 17.32 13.13 20.23
C PRO A 230 16.02 13.96 20.28
N ASN A 231 15.60 14.30 21.50
CA ASN A 231 14.66 15.39 21.74
C ASN A 231 15.43 16.72 21.66
N LEU A 232 15.23 17.48 20.58
CA LEU A 232 15.55 18.90 20.58
C LEU A 232 14.27 19.67 20.92
N THR A 233 14.12 20.01 22.20
CA THR A 233 13.17 21.03 22.64
C THR A 233 13.84 22.41 22.57
N LEU A 234 13.26 23.27 21.74
CA LEU A 234 13.45 24.72 21.72
C LEU A 234 12.96 25.38 23.02
N SER A 235 13.58 26.52 23.34
CA SER A 235 13.25 27.58 24.33
C SER A 235 14.20 27.61 25.54
N ALA A 236 14.68 28.76 26.04
CA ALA A 236 14.60 30.16 25.65
C ALA A 236 15.63 30.94 26.51
N VAL A 237 16.11 32.09 26.00
CA VAL A 237 16.23 33.41 26.68
C VAL A 237 16.43 33.36 28.22
N LYS A 238 17.50 33.90 28.85
CA LYS A 238 17.84 35.34 28.98
C LYS A 238 19.14 35.56 29.80
N ALA A 239 19.70 36.77 29.64
CA ALA A 239 20.47 37.59 30.60
C ALA A 239 22.00 37.42 30.69
N ARG A 240 22.73 38.35 30.05
CA ARG A 240 23.32 39.52 30.71
C ARG A 240 23.55 40.63 29.71
#